data_AF-A0A0S9P4R4-F1
#
_entry.id   AF-A0A0S9P4R4-F1
#
_cell.length_a   1.000
_cell.length_b   1.000
_cell.length_c   1.000
_cell.angle_alpha   90.00
_cell.angle_beta   90.00
_cell.angle_gamma   90.00
#
_symmetry.space_group_name_H-M   'P 1'
#
loop_
_entity.id
_entity.type
_entity.pdbx_description
1 polymer ?
#
loop_
_entity_poly.entity_id
_entity_poly.type
_entity_poly.pdbx_seq_one_letter_code
_entity_poly.pdbx_strand_id
1 'polypeptide(L)' 'MVPGEPPIAGTVIRYAFLWSDESREGLESARKDRPAVLVIARKPTDGSCIVVPITHREPEGRTVGL' A
#
# COMPACT_ATOMS: atom_id res chain seq x y z
N MET A 1 4.78 8.73 14.29
CA MET A 1 5.91 7.80 14.11
C MET A 1 7.11 8.46 14.77
N VAL A 2 7.63 7.87 15.86
CA VAL A 2 8.86 8.39 16.49
C VAL A 2 10.03 8.02 15.57
N PRO A 3 10.93 8.95 15.21
CA PRO A 3 12.09 8.61 14.41
C PRO A 3 12.94 7.54 15.11
N GLY A 4 13.14 6.38 14.48
CA GLY A 4 13.99 5.30 14.98
C GLY A 4 13.29 3.96 15.23
N GLU A 5 11.98 3.95 15.50
CA GLU A 5 11.22 2.72 15.68
C GLU A 5 10.72 2.19 14.31
N PRO A 6 10.95 0.90 13.97
CA PRO A 6 10.36 0.33 12.76
C PRO A 6 8.83 0.38 12.84
N PRO A 7 8.13 0.66 11.73
CA PRO A 7 6.67 0.73 11.75
C PRO A 7 6.08 -0.64 12.10
N ILE A 8 5.05 -0.64 12.95
CA ILE A 8 4.42 -1.83 13.50
C ILE A 8 3.38 -2.36 12.51
N ALA A 9 3.25 -3.68 12.36
CA ALA A 9 2.17 -4.26 11.55
C ALA A 9 0.80 -3.69 11.97
N GLY A 10 -0.04 -3.35 11.00
CA GLY A 10 -1.30 -2.63 11.21
C GLY A 10 -1.17 -1.10 11.18
N THR A 11 0.04 -0.53 11.13
CA THR A 11 0.21 0.91 10.94
C THR A 11 -0.35 1.35 9.59
N VAL A 12 -1.19 2.39 9.58
CA VAL A 12 -1.69 3.02 8.34
C VAL A 12 -0.81 4.21 7.99
N ILE A 13 -0.28 4.20 6.76
CA ILE A 13 0.53 5.27 6.20
C ILE A 13 -0.17 5.89 4.97
N ARG A 14 0.25 7.09 4.57
CA ARG A 14 -0.08 7.63 3.23
C ARG A 14 1.03 7.25 2.27
N TYR A 15 0.67 6.58 1.18
CA TYR A 15 1.62 6.13 0.16
C TYR A 15 1.06 6.37 -1.25
N ALA A 16 1.90 6.91 -2.13
CA ALA A 16 1.62 7.14 -3.54
C ALA A 16 1.72 5.82 -4.33
N PHE A 17 0.82 4.88 -4.05
CA PHE A 17 0.78 3.59 -4.76
C PHE A 17 0.29 3.78 -6.20
N LEU A 18 1.14 3.42 -7.18
CA LEU A 18 0.80 3.41 -8.59
C LEU A 18 -0.06 2.17 -8.90
N TRP A 19 -1.33 2.39 -9.21
CA TRP A 19 -2.24 1.29 -9.54
C TRP A 19 -1.94 0.72 -10.93
N SER A 20 -2.35 -0.53 -11.17
CA SER A 20 -2.09 -1.18 -12.45
C SER A 20 -2.86 -0.54 -13.62
N ASP A 21 -4.02 0.05 -13.40
CA ASP A 21 -4.74 0.87 -14.39
C ASP A 21 -3.99 2.18 -14.67
N GLU A 22 -3.53 2.88 -13.64
CA GLU A 22 -2.71 4.09 -13.77
C GLU A 22 -1.42 3.80 -14.57
N SER A 23 -0.73 2.70 -14.28
CA SER A 23 0.45 2.27 -15.02
C SER A 23 0.12 1.92 -16.48
N ARG A 24 -1.01 1.25 -16.75
CA ARG A 24 -1.46 0.96 -18.12
C ARG A 24 -1.81 2.21 -18.92
N GLU A 25 -2.21 3.28 -18.24
CA GLU A 25 -2.41 4.60 -18.83
C GLU A 25 -1.09 5.37 -19.08
N GLY A 26 0.07 4.76 -18.79
CA GLY A 26 1.39 5.34 -19.03
C GLY A 26 1.90 6.25 -17.91
N LEU A 27 1.29 6.17 -16.72
CA LEU A 27 1.78 6.94 -15.57
C LEU A 27 2.97 6.26 -14.91
N GLU A 28 4.00 7.05 -14.67
CA GLU A 28 5.20 6.65 -13.92
C GLU A 28 5.07 6.92 -12.41
N SER A 29 4.02 7.63 -12.00
CA SER A 29 3.74 7.97 -10.61
C SER A 29 2.25 7.93 -10.31
N ALA A 30 1.91 7.61 -9.06
CA ALA A 30 0.52 7.55 -8.64
C ALA A 30 -0.14 8.93 -8.73
N ARG A 31 -1.41 8.97 -9.11
CA ARG A 31 -2.17 10.24 -9.19
C ARG A 31 -2.39 10.91 -7.84
N LYS A 32 -2.35 10.12 -6.75
CA LYS A 32 -2.56 10.60 -5.38
C LYS A 32 -2.02 9.61 -4.36
N ASP A 33 -1.71 10.16 -3.19
CA ASP A 33 -1.50 9.38 -1.98
C ASP A 33 -2.79 8.70 -1.54
N ARG A 34 -2.65 7.45 -1.10
CA ARG A 34 -3.75 6.64 -0.58
C ARG A 34 -3.36 6.03 0.77
N PRO A 35 -4.33 5.79 1.66
CA PRO A 35 -4.06 5.03 2.87
C PRO A 35 -3.58 3.63 2.49
N ALA A 36 -2.51 3.17 3.13
CA ALA A 36 -1.98 1.82 2.97
C ALA A 36 -1.64 1.26 4.34
N VAL A 37 -2.03 0.01 4.59
CA VAL A 37 -1.71 -0.68 5.85
C VAL A 37 -0.40 -1.44 5.70
N LEU A 38 0.47 -1.31 6.69
CA LEU A 38 1.66 -2.14 6.81
C LEU A 38 1.28 -3.55 7.23
N VAL A 39 1.55 -4.54 6.37
CA VAL A 39 1.17 -5.95 6.63
C VAL A 39 2.33 -6.76 7.19
N ILE A 40 3.55 -6.52 6.73
CA ILE A 40 4.75 -7.18 7.24
C ILE A 40 5.73 -6.13 7.71
N ALA A 41 6.09 -6.21 9.00
CA ALA A 41 7.17 -5.41 9.55
C ALA A 41 8.48 -5.75 8.83
N ARG A 42 9.02 -4.72 8.16
CA ARG A 42 10.39 -4.52 7.69
C ARG A 42 11.29 -5.76 7.52
N LYS A 43 11.83 -6.02 6.33
CA LYS A 43 13.08 -6.78 6.20
C LYS A 43 14.20 -6.01 6.89
N PRO A 44 14.85 -6.55 7.95
CA PRO A 44 15.81 -5.79 8.74
C PRO A 44 17.02 -5.29 7.94
N THR A 45 17.37 -6.03 6.89
CA THR A 45 18.58 -5.81 6.08
C THR A 45 18.52 -4.57 5.19
N ASP A 46 17.34 -4.18 4.70
CA ASP A 46 17.20 -3.11 3.70
C ASP A 46 16.11 -2.08 4.02
N GLY A 47 15.30 -2.30 5.05
CA GLY A 47 14.22 -1.36 5.37
C GLY A 47 12.96 -1.53 4.52
N SER A 48 12.93 -2.50 3.59
CA SER A 48 11.76 -2.77 2.77
C SER A 48 10.62 -3.34 3.59
N CYS A 49 9.39 -2.93 3.28
CA CYS A 49 8.20 -3.43 3.93
C CYS A 49 7.07 -3.68 2.91
N ILE A 50 6.16 -4.57 3.26
CA ILE A 50 4.99 -4.85 2.42
C ILE A 50 3.82 -4.06 2.96
N VAL A 51 3.25 -3.23 2.08
CA VAL A 51 2.05 -2.46 2.36
C VAL A 51 0.93 -2.91 1.45
N VAL A 52 -0.31 -2.85 1.95
CA VAL A 52 -1.51 -3.13 1.16
C VAL A 52 -2.31 -1.82 1.05
N PRO A 53 -2.50 -1.30 -0.18
CA PRO A 53 -3.29 -0.08 -0.38
C PRO A 53 -4.75 -0.35 -0.03
N ILE A 54 -5.37 0.60 0.66
CA ILE A 54 -6.79 0.58 1.00
C ILE A 54 -7.54 1.36 -0.07
N THR A 55 -8.60 0.75 -0.60
CA THR A 55 -9.48 1.36 -1.59
C THR A 55 -10.91 1.40 -1.09
N HIS A 56 -11.59 2.53 -1.33
CA HIS A 56 -13.04 2.65 -1.12
C HIS A 56 -13.84 2.18 -2.34
N ARG A 57 -13.17 1.81 -3.45
CA ARG A 57 -13.87 1.21 -4.60
C ARG A 57 -14.22 -0.22 -4.27
N GLU A 58 -15.45 -0.60 -4.57
CA GLU A 58 -15.87 -1.99 -4.49
C GLU A 58 -15.06 -2.85 -5.48
N PRO A 59 -14.86 -4.16 -5.19
CA PRO A 59 -14.23 -5.07 -6.13
C PRO A 59 -15.06 -5.18 -7.42
N GLU A 60 -14.40 -5.10 -8.57
CA GLU A 60 -15.05 -5.37 -9.86
C GLU A 60 -15.05 -6.89 -10.09
N GLY A 61 -16.24 -7.49 -10.19
CA GLY A 61 -16.41 -8.92 -10.46
C GLY A 61 -17.05 -9.70 -9.31
N ARG A 62 -17.10 -11.03 -9.46
CA ARG A 62 -17.75 -11.91 -8.48
C ARG A 62 -16.86 -12.05 -7.25
N THR A 63 -17.33 -11.58 -6.10
CA THR A 63 -16.72 -11.88 -4.80
C THR A 63 -16.68 -13.38 -4.60
N VAL A 64 -15.48 -13.97 -4.65
CA VAL A 64 -15.22 -15.31 -4.11
C VAL A 64 -14.94 -15.14 -2.63
N GLY A 65 -15.98 -15.24 -1.82
CA GLY A 65 -15.84 -15.36 -0.37
C GLY A 65 -15.19 -16.69 0.00
N LEU A 66 -14.41 -16.69 1.08
CA LEU A 66 -13.83 -17.87 1.70
C LEU A 66 -14.91 -18.84 2.20
#